data_AF-A0A819LVX0-F1
#
_entry.id   AF-A0A819LVX0-F1
#
_cell.length_a   1.000
_cell.length_b   1.000
_cell.length_c   1.000
_cell.angle_alpha   90.00
_cell.angle_beta   90.00
_cell.angle_gamma   90.00
#
_symmetry.space_group_name_H-M   'P 1'
#
loop_
_entity.id
_entity.type
_entity.pdbx_description
1 polymer ?
#
loop_
_entity_poly.entity_id
_entity_poly.type
_entity_poly.pdbx_seq_one_letter_code
_entity_poly.pdbx_strand_id
1 'polypeptide(L)'
;MNDHLSVGDRWRIVSLKFDQGLNAHTIAHHIPCHVSTVYNIINLYQETNDVIERDGRDRHMLLNDNEIHTLRQVLFRYPNETSTSIANRFFERTGLNVNPRTIRRYRLSLGFHPVHPRTQPRISATRAQQRLNFCLSHASDRCHQVIFSDEKAFEIDVSGLVYYIPNGRRRPTHFQSQVQHRVAVFGAVWYDGRSDLVVIHDCTNTTTYVQYLEAALDAHLNRLRQYYFIHDRPTWAHTRLAHDWLRNNRVRCTDTYPPVSPDLNAVESVWSWMNRTTCQISSAMQTT
;
A
#
# COMPACT_ATOMS: atom_id res chain seq x y z
N MET A 1 25.31 12.44 34.35
CA MET A 1 26.06 11.36 33.69
C MET A 1 25.48 10.04 34.18
N ASN A 2 24.56 9.46 33.40
CA ASN A 2 24.15 8.07 33.58
C ASN A 2 25.06 7.24 32.69
N ASP A 3 26.29 7.01 33.14
CA ASP A 3 27.18 6.08 32.45
C ASP A 3 26.78 4.67 32.87
N HIS A 4 26.28 3.91 31.90
CA HIS A 4 26.08 2.47 32.05
C HIS A 4 27.44 1.81 32.27
N LEU A 5 27.73 1.40 33.50
CA LEU A 5 28.94 0.63 33.84
C LEU A 5 29.01 -0.65 33.00
N SER A 6 30.16 -0.91 32.39
CA SER A 6 30.40 -2.15 31.66
C SER A 6 30.43 -3.36 32.61
N VAL A 7 30.19 -4.56 32.10
CA VAL A 7 30.29 -5.80 32.90
C VAL A 7 31.68 -5.93 33.55
N GLY A 8 32.73 -5.49 32.87
CA GLY A 8 34.09 -5.46 33.40
C GLY A 8 34.25 -4.50 34.58
N ASP A 9 33.66 -3.30 34.51
CA ASP A 9 33.70 -2.33 35.62
C ASP A 9 32.94 -2.85 36.84
N ARG A 10 31.83 -3.57 36.62
CA ARG A 10 31.07 -4.19 37.71
C ARG A 10 31.86 -5.29 38.42
N TRP A 11 32.57 -6.16 37.68
CA TRP A 11 33.49 -7.13 38.28
C TRP A 11 34.64 -6.47 39.02
N ARG A 12 35.13 -5.34 38.51
CA ARG A 12 36.17 -4.56 39.17
C ARG A 12 35.69 -3.97 40.50
N ILE A 13 34.43 -3.53 40.59
CA ILE A 13 33.80 -3.11 41.86
C ILE A 13 33.82 -4.26 42.88
N VAL A 14 33.45 -5.48 42.46
CA VAL A 14 33.46 -6.67 43.32
C VAL A 14 34.87 -6.99 43.80
N SER A 15 35.85 -7.03 42.92
CA SER A 15 37.26 -7.31 43.28
C SER A 15 37.83 -6.26 44.23
N LEU A 16 37.60 -4.97 43.97
CA LEU A 16 38.04 -3.88 44.86
C LEU A 16 37.42 -3.98 46.26
N LYS A 17 36.18 -4.49 46.34
CA LYS A 17 35.48 -4.67 47.61
C LYS A 17 35.96 -5.90 48.39
N PHE A 18 36.02 -7.06 47.75
CA PHE A 18 36.23 -8.35 48.43
C PHE A 18 37.69 -8.81 48.45
N ASP A 19 38.47 -8.53 47.41
CA ASP A 19 39.89 -8.92 47.35
C ASP A 19 40.78 -7.87 48.03
N GLN A 20 40.44 -6.59 47.85
CA GLN A 20 41.26 -5.46 48.33
C GLN A 20 40.68 -4.74 49.56
N GLY A 21 39.46 -5.08 49.99
CA GLY A 21 38.86 -4.56 51.21
C GLY A 21 38.50 -3.07 51.19
N LEU A 22 38.40 -2.44 50.02
CA LEU A 22 38.14 -1.01 49.90
C LEU A 22 36.69 -0.65 50.30
N ASN A 23 36.50 0.59 50.76
CA ASN A 23 35.19 1.12 51.10
C ASN A 23 34.44 1.62 49.85
N ALA A 24 33.10 1.68 49.92
CA ALA A 24 32.27 2.01 48.76
C ALA A 24 32.50 3.43 48.19
N HIS A 25 32.86 4.40 49.04
CA HIS A 25 33.20 5.76 48.60
C HIS A 25 34.51 5.80 47.82
N THR A 26 35.54 5.09 48.30
CA THR A 26 36.82 4.95 47.61
C THR A 26 36.66 4.22 46.28
N ILE A 27 35.82 3.18 46.22
CA ILE A 27 35.50 2.46 44.98
C ILE A 27 34.80 3.37 43.97
N ALA A 28 33.83 4.18 44.42
CA ALA A 28 33.13 5.16 43.57
C ALA A 28 34.04 6.26 43.00
N HIS A 29 35.15 6.57 43.67
CA HIS A 29 36.19 7.45 43.14
C HIS A 29 37.10 6.74 42.11
N HIS A 30 37.45 5.47 42.34
CA HIS A 30 38.29 4.69 41.42
C HIS A 30 37.57 4.30 40.13
N ILE A 31 36.27 4.02 40.22
CA ILE A 31 35.39 3.71 39.11
C ILE A 31 34.30 4.79 39.16
N PRO A 32 34.40 5.85 38.32
CA PRO A 32 33.53 7.03 38.39
C PRO A 32 32.04 6.68 38.27
N CYS A 33 31.41 6.35 39.38
CA CYS A 33 30.02 5.99 39.49
C CYS A 33 29.45 6.44 40.84
N HIS A 34 28.14 6.44 40.96
CA HIS A 34 27.51 6.83 42.22
C HIS A 34 27.72 5.76 43.30
N VAL A 35 27.90 6.17 44.55
CA VAL A 35 28.12 5.25 45.69
C VAL A 35 26.97 4.24 45.84
N SER A 36 25.73 4.64 45.54
CA SER A 36 24.60 3.71 45.54
C SER A 36 24.73 2.61 44.49
N THR A 37 25.35 2.89 43.34
CA THR A 37 25.58 1.90 42.29
C THR A 37 26.59 0.85 42.75
N VAL A 38 27.63 1.28 43.49
CA VAL A 38 28.59 0.36 44.13
C VAL A 38 27.86 -0.57 45.10
N TYR A 39 27.00 -0.04 45.99
CA TYR A 39 26.22 -0.86 46.91
C TYR A 39 25.26 -1.81 46.18
N ASN A 40 24.56 -1.35 45.14
CA ASN A 40 23.65 -2.20 44.37
C ASN A 40 24.38 -3.38 43.72
N ILE A 41 25.57 -3.16 43.16
CA ILE A 41 26.39 -4.22 42.54
C ILE A 41 26.93 -5.19 43.59
N ILE A 42 27.40 -4.69 44.74
CA ILE A 42 27.87 -5.54 45.84
C ILE A 42 26.73 -6.42 46.35
N ASN A 43 25.55 -5.84 46.59
CA ASN A 43 24.38 -6.59 47.05
C ASN A 43 23.94 -7.64 46.01
N LEU A 44 23.92 -7.27 44.71
CA LEU A 44 23.62 -8.21 43.63
C LEU A 44 24.60 -9.39 43.62
N TYR A 45 25.90 -9.11 43.75
CA TYR A 45 26.93 -10.15 43.81
C TYR A 45 26.78 -11.05 45.05
N GLN A 46 26.49 -10.48 46.21
CA GLN A 46 26.25 -11.26 47.43
C GLN A 46 25.01 -12.17 47.32
N GLU A 47 23.97 -11.74 46.62
CA GLU A 47 22.73 -12.50 46.44
C GLU A 47 22.82 -13.55 45.32
N THR A 48 23.51 -13.24 44.23
CA THR A 48 23.46 -14.04 42.99
C THR A 48 24.80 -14.64 42.58
N ASN A 49 25.90 -14.25 43.23
CA ASN A 49 27.28 -14.55 42.86
C ASN A 49 27.66 -14.09 41.44
N ASP A 50 26.95 -13.10 40.90
CA ASP A 50 27.17 -12.51 39.59
C ASP A 50 26.95 -10.98 39.63
N VAL A 51 27.46 -10.27 38.62
CA VAL A 51 27.32 -8.81 38.44
C VAL A 51 26.36 -8.43 37.32
N ILE A 52 25.84 -9.44 36.60
CA ILE A 52 24.84 -9.29 35.56
C ILE A 52 23.46 -9.41 36.21
N GLU A 53 22.65 -8.35 36.07
CA GLU A 53 21.24 -8.40 36.46
C GLU A 53 20.54 -9.45 35.59
N ARG A 54 19.78 -10.37 36.18
CA ARG A 54 18.92 -11.27 35.40
C ARG A 54 18.00 -10.40 34.55
N ASP A 55 17.94 -10.68 33.25
CA ASP A 55 16.99 -10.02 32.35
C ASP A 55 15.62 -9.98 33.03
N GLY A 56 15.07 -8.77 33.13
CA GLY A 56 13.84 -8.53 33.88
C GLY A 56 12.76 -9.52 33.43
N ARG A 57 12.15 -10.21 34.42
CA ARG A 57 11.12 -11.27 34.27
C ARG A 57 10.52 -11.31 32.87
N ASP A 58 10.87 -12.34 32.10
CA ASP A 58 10.17 -12.67 30.87
C ASP A 58 8.68 -12.53 31.11
N ARG A 59 8.02 -11.67 30.33
CA ARG A 59 6.57 -11.52 30.42
C ARG A 59 5.99 -12.87 30.04
N HIS A 60 5.51 -13.64 31.02
CA HIS A 60 4.75 -14.87 30.77
C HIS A 60 3.68 -14.56 29.71
N MET A 61 3.81 -15.18 28.54
CA MET A 61 2.82 -15.05 27.49
C MET A 61 1.50 -15.60 28.03
N LEU A 62 0.41 -14.82 27.89
CA LEU A 62 -0.92 -15.23 28.35
C LEU A 62 -1.38 -16.56 27.71
N LEU A 63 -0.90 -16.83 26.49
CA LEU A 63 -1.28 -17.98 25.69
C LEU A 63 -0.07 -18.90 25.55
N ASN A 64 -0.29 -20.21 25.64
CA ASN A 64 0.72 -21.21 25.29
C ASN A 64 0.84 -21.39 23.77
N ASP A 65 1.82 -22.17 23.32
CA ASP A 65 2.09 -22.35 21.90
C ASP A 65 0.91 -22.95 21.11
N ASN A 66 0.16 -23.87 21.72
CA ASN A 66 -1.03 -24.49 21.10
C ASN A 66 -2.18 -23.48 20.94
N GLU A 67 -2.38 -22.63 21.94
CA GLU A 67 -3.35 -21.54 21.93
C GLU A 67 -2.97 -20.46 20.92
N ILE A 68 -1.67 -20.10 20.84
CA ILE A 68 -1.15 -19.19 19.82
C ILE A 68 -1.36 -19.77 18.42
N HIS A 69 -1.10 -21.06 18.23
CA HIS A 69 -1.37 -21.76 16.98
C HIS A 69 -2.86 -21.69 16.61
N THR A 70 -3.73 -21.97 17.57
CA THR A 70 -5.19 -21.91 17.39
C THR A 70 -5.65 -20.49 17.04
N LEU A 71 -5.15 -19.48 17.75
CA LEU A 71 -5.43 -18.07 17.48
C LEU A 71 -4.98 -17.67 16.07
N ARG A 72 -3.80 -18.11 15.64
CA ARG A 72 -3.30 -17.87 14.27
C ARG A 72 -4.24 -18.46 13.22
N GLN A 73 -4.75 -19.68 13.40
CA GLN A 73 -5.72 -20.28 12.48
C GLN A 73 -7.03 -19.48 12.41
N VAL A 74 -7.55 -19.02 13.54
CA VAL A 74 -8.77 -18.19 13.59
C VAL A 74 -8.54 -16.86 12.85
N LEU A 75 -7.40 -16.21 13.06
CA LEU A 75 -7.02 -14.97 12.35
C LEU A 75 -6.91 -15.18 10.83
N PHE A 76 -6.33 -16.30 10.38
CA PHE A 76 -6.26 -16.62 8.95
C PHE A 76 -7.64 -16.89 8.33
N ARG A 77 -8.54 -17.55 9.06
CA ARG A 77 -9.87 -17.88 8.55
C ARG A 77 -10.79 -16.67 8.48
N TYR A 78 -10.63 -15.72 9.40
CA TYR A 78 -11.49 -14.55 9.56
C TYR A 78 -10.69 -13.23 9.57
N PRO A 79 -9.97 -12.90 8.47
CA PRO A 79 -9.01 -11.80 8.45
C PRO A 79 -9.65 -10.40 8.54
N ASN A 80 -10.94 -10.28 8.21
CA ASN A 80 -11.70 -9.02 8.22
C ASN A 80 -12.46 -8.76 9.53
N GLU A 81 -12.39 -9.66 10.50
CA GLU A 81 -13.16 -9.53 11.74
C GLU A 81 -12.47 -8.68 12.82
N THR A 82 -13.30 -8.07 13.66
CA THR A 82 -12.86 -7.27 14.81
C THR A 82 -12.21 -8.15 15.89
N SER A 83 -11.36 -7.55 16.73
CA SER A 83 -10.73 -8.26 17.84
C SER A 83 -11.75 -8.88 18.81
N THR A 84 -12.94 -8.29 18.96
CA THR A 84 -14.03 -8.83 19.78
C THR A 84 -14.62 -10.10 19.18
N SER A 85 -14.91 -10.09 17.88
CA SER A 85 -15.42 -11.28 17.20
C SER A 85 -14.39 -12.42 17.23
N ILE A 86 -13.11 -12.11 17.01
CA ILE A 86 -12.04 -13.09 17.10
C ILE A 86 -11.88 -13.64 18.53
N ALA A 87 -12.03 -12.81 19.57
CA ALA A 87 -12.02 -13.29 20.95
C ALA A 87 -13.14 -14.32 21.20
N ASN A 88 -14.35 -14.06 20.70
CA ASN A 88 -15.48 -14.98 20.83
C ASN A 88 -15.22 -16.30 20.08
N ARG A 89 -14.73 -16.23 18.84
CA ARG A 89 -14.38 -17.43 18.05
C ARG A 89 -13.24 -18.23 18.67
N PHE A 90 -12.29 -17.55 19.30
CA PHE A 90 -11.20 -18.19 20.01
C PHE A 90 -11.72 -18.89 21.27
N PHE A 91 -12.61 -18.25 22.01
CA PHE A 91 -13.31 -18.84 23.16
C PHE A 91 -14.13 -20.07 22.77
N GLU A 92 -14.88 -20.04 21.67
CA GLU A 92 -15.63 -21.20 21.17
C GLU A 92 -14.75 -22.42 20.89
N ARG A 93 -13.47 -22.22 20.53
CA ARG A 93 -12.53 -23.30 20.22
C ARG A 93 -11.72 -23.81 21.41
N THR A 94 -11.42 -22.93 22.36
CA THR A 94 -10.45 -23.21 23.44
C THR A 94 -11.06 -23.14 24.84
N GLY A 95 -12.27 -22.57 24.98
CA GLY A 95 -12.87 -22.23 26.27
C GLY A 95 -12.22 -21.05 26.97
N LEU A 96 -11.20 -20.40 26.38
CA LEU A 96 -10.44 -19.32 27.03
C LEU A 96 -10.96 -17.94 26.66
N ASN A 97 -11.35 -17.18 27.68
CA ASN A 97 -11.82 -15.81 27.50
C ASN A 97 -10.63 -14.85 27.46
N VAL A 98 -10.39 -14.27 26.29
CA VAL A 98 -9.27 -13.37 26.05
C VAL A 98 -9.79 -11.96 25.75
N ASN A 99 -9.24 -10.96 26.44
CA ASN A 99 -9.62 -9.57 26.19
C ASN A 99 -9.32 -9.18 24.71
N PRO A 100 -10.23 -8.48 24.01
CA PRO A 100 -10.00 -8.02 22.64
C PRO A 100 -8.69 -7.22 22.45
N ARG A 101 -8.23 -6.49 23.48
CA ARG A 101 -6.92 -5.81 23.46
C ARG A 101 -5.75 -6.80 23.37
N THR A 102 -5.85 -7.94 24.04
CA THR A 102 -4.85 -9.01 23.98
C THR A 102 -4.84 -9.66 22.59
N ILE A 103 -6.02 -9.91 22.00
CA ILE A 103 -6.13 -10.37 20.61
C ILE A 103 -5.43 -9.39 19.65
N ARG A 104 -5.61 -8.07 19.82
CA ARG A 104 -4.91 -7.08 19.00
C ARG A 104 -3.39 -7.14 19.14
N ARG A 105 -2.87 -7.34 20.37
CA ARG A 105 -1.43 -7.49 20.61
C ARG A 105 -0.87 -8.73 19.92
N TYR A 106 -1.51 -9.89 20.10
CA TYR A 106 -1.11 -11.12 19.42
C TYR A 106 -1.23 -11.03 17.90
N ARG A 107 -2.30 -10.39 17.39
CA ARG A 107 -2.45 -10.15 15.95
C ARG A 107 -1.21 -9.45 15.38
N LEU A 108 -0.72 -8.40 16.03
CA LEU A 108 0.48 -7.68 15.61
C LEU A 108 1.76 -8.50 15.81
N SER A 109 1.94 -9.15 16.96
CA SER A 109 3.15 -9.95 17.24
C SER A 109 3.27 -11.18 16.33
N LEU A 110 2.15 -11.70 15.81
CA LEU A 110 2.11 -12.81 14.87
C LEU A 110 2.31 -12.37 13.40
N GLY A 111 2.51 -11.07 13.15
CA GLY A 111 2.79 -10.50 11.83
C GLY A 111 1.56 -10.07 11.01
N PHE A 112 0.36 -10.02 11.61
CA PHE A 112 -0.84 -9.57 10.92
C PHE A 112 -0.98 -8.05 11.03
N HIS A 113 -0.93 -7.36 9.89
CA HIS A 113 -1.06 -5.91 9.80
C HIS A 113 -2.36 -5.51 9.08
N PRO A 114 -2.96 -4.37 9.43
CA PRO A 114 -4.10 -3.83 8.69
C PRO A 114 -3.65 -3.48 7.27
N VAL A 115 -4.39 -3.98 6.28
CA VAL A 115 -4.20 -3.65 4.87
C VAL A 115 -5.54 -3.27 4.26
N HIS A 116 -5.52 -2.34 3.30
CA HIS A 116 -6.71 -2.06 2.50
C HIS A 116 -6.92 -3.19 1.49
N PRO A 117 -8.16 -3.70 1.32
CA PRO A 117 -8.44 -4.68 0.29
C PRO A 117 -8.19 -4.05 -1.09
N ARG A 118 -7.63 -4.85 -2.01
CA ARG A 118 -7.55 -4.44 -3.41
C ARG A 118 -8.92 -4.59 -4.06
N THR A 119 -9.43 -3.52 -4.64
CA THR A 119 -10.65 -3.58 -5.46
C THR A 119 -10.28 -4.08 -6.85
N GLN A 120 -10.94 -5.13 -7.31
CA GLN A 120 -10.83 -5.63 -8.68
C GLN A 120 -12.22 -5.81 -9.28
N PRO A 121 -12.40 -5.56 -10.59
CA PRO A 121 -13.67 -5.83 -11.25
C PRO A 121 -13.97 -7.33 -11.17
N ARG A 122 -15.25 -7.68 -10.97
CA ARG A 122 -15.68 -9.08 -10.99
C ARG A 122 -15.68 -9.59 -12.43
N ILE A 123 -14.84 -10.59 -12.72
CA ILE A 123 -14.71 -11.19 -14.05
C ILE A 123 -15.45 -12.54 -14.05
N SER A 124 -16.24 -12.81 -15.09
CA SER A 124 -16.89 -14.12 -15.28
C SER A 124 -15.90 -15.16 -15.80
N ALA A 125 -16.18 -16.45 -15.61
CA ALA A 125 -15.30 -17.53 -16.11
C ALA A 125 -15.04 -17.42 -17.62
N THR A 126 -16.07 -17.06 -18.41
CA THR A 126 -15.93 -16.83 -19.86
C THR A 126 -14.97 -15.69 -20.18
N ARG A 127 -15.09 -14.55 -19.49
CA ARG A 127 -14.19 -13.40 -19.69
C ARG A 127 -12.77 -13.72 -19.24
N ALA A 128 -12.62 -14.48 -18.16
CA ALA A 128 -11.31 -14.95 -17.71
C ALA A 128 -10.63 -15.84 -18.75
N GLN A 129 -11.38 -16.75 -19.40
CA GLN A 129 -10.84 -17.58 -20.48
C GLN A 129 -10.46 -16.74 -21.71
N GLN A 130 -11.28 -15.75 -22.10
CA GLN A 130 -10.95 -14.84 -23.20
C GLN A 130 -9.65 -14.07 -22.93
N ARG A 131 -9.48 -13.56 -21.70
CA ARG A 131 -8.25 -12.91 -21.25
C ARG A 131 -7.05 -13.86 -21.31
N LEU A 132 -7.19 -15.08 -20.81
CA LEU A 132 -6.13 -16.09 -20.85
C LEU A 132 -5.71 -16.40 -22.30
N ASN A 133 -6.68 -16.64 -23.18
CA ASN A 133 -6.41 -16.93 -24.59
C ASN A 133 -5.69 -15.76 -25.28
N PHE A 134 -6.12 -14.52 -25.01
CA PHE A 134 -5.46 -13.33 -25.53
C PHE A 134 -4.00 -13.24 -25.04
N CYS A 135 -3.76 -13.40 -23.74
CA CYS A 135 -2.42 -13.35 -23.18
C CYS A 135 -1.52 -14.46 -23.76
N LEU A 136 -2.05 -15.67 -23.94
CA LEU A 136 -1.30 -16.79 -24.53
C LEU A 136 -0.97 -16.54 -26.00
N SER A 137 -1.92 -16.02 -26.79
CA SER A 137 -1.70 -15.78 -28.22
C SER A 137 -0.75 -14.60 -28.50
N HIS A 138 -0.66 -13.64 -27.57
CA HIS A 138 0.20 -12.46 -27.68
C HIS A 138 1.42 -12.53 -26.74
N ALA A 139 1.72 -13.70 -26.16
CA ALA A 139 2.82 -13.86 -25.20
C ALA A 139 4.21 -13.55 -25.81
N SER A 140 4.35 -13.77 -27.13
CA SER A 140 5.57 -13.51 -27.89
C SER A 140 5.59 -12.16 -28.60
N ASP A 141 4.52 -11.37 -28.44
CA ASP A 141 4.36 -10.13 -29.18
C ASP A 141 5.28 -9.03 -28.66
N ARG A 142 5.73 -8.20 -29.59
CA ARG A 142 6.52 -7.02 -29.26
C ARG A 142 5.59 -5.91 -28.79
N CYS A 143 5.32 -5.85 -27.49
CA CYS A 143 4.53 -4.78 -26.87
C CYS A 143 5.04 -3.37 -27.20
N HIS A 144 6.30 -3.23 -27.60
CA HIS A 144 6.91 -1.97 -28.02
C HIS A 144 6.29 -1.41 -29.30
N GLN A 145 5.64 -2.25 -30.09
CA GLN A 145 4.94 -1.88 -31.32
C GLN A 145 3.43 -1.76 -31.10
N VAL A 146 2.97 -1.49 -29.88
CA VAL A 146 1.54 -1.32 -29.57
C VAL A 146 1.24 0.12 -29.17
N ILE A 147 0.13 0.66 -29.70
CA ILE A 147 -0.48 1.91 -29.28
C ILE A 147 -1.65 1.56 -28.37
N PHE A 148 -1.57 2.03 -27.14
CA PHE A 148 -2.59 1.89 -26.12
C PHE A 148 -3.38 3.18 -26.02
N SER A 149 -4.68 3.13 -26.27
CA SER A 149 -5.57 4.30 -26.18
C SER A 149 -6.70 4.03 -25.20
N ASP A 150 -7.14 5.10 -24.53
CA ASP A 150 -8.32 5.05 -23.66
C ASP A 150 -8.85 6.45 -23.35
N GLU A 151 -10.06 6.50 -22.82
CA GLU A 151 -10.67 7.69 -22.25
C GLU A 151 -10.44 7.73 -20.74
N LYS A 152 -10.13 8.90 -20.19
CA LYS A 152 -10.04 9.11 -18.75
C LYS A 152 -10.82 10.33 -18.30
N ALA A 153 -11.71 10.14 -17.34
CA ALA A 153 -12.27 11.24 -16.58
C ALA A 153 -11.38 11.55 -15.37
N PHE A 154 -10.86 12.78 -15.32
CA PHE A 154 -10.24 13.36 -14.14
C PHE A 154 -11.31 14.10 -13.36
N GLU A 155 -11.48 13.72 -12.10
CA GLU A 155 -12.35 14.40 -11.16
C GLU A 155 -11.49 15.30 -10.29
N ILE A 156 -11.77 16.60 -10.33
CA ILE A 156 -11.09 17.56 -9.46
C ILE A 156 -11.88 17.59 -8.16
N ASP A 157 -11.42 16.82 -7.19
CA ASP A 157 -11.89 16.93 -5.81
C ASP A 157 -11.17 18.11 -5.14
N VAL A 158 -11.92 19.17 -4.89
CA VAL A 158 -11.46 20.34 -4.12
C VAL A 158 -11.60 20.13 -2.61
N SER A 159 -12.15 19.01 -2.16
CA SER A 159 -12.47 18.78 -0.74
C SER A 159 -11.32 18.22 0.09
N GLY A 160 -10.07 18.57 -0.21
CA GLY A 160 -8.86 18.23 0.56
C GLY A 160 -8.81 18.75 2.01
N LEU A 161 -9.96 18.86 2.67
CA LEU A 161 -10.18 19.38 4.00
C LEU A 161 -9.77 18.36 5.06
N VAL A 162 -8.62 18.62 5.67
CA VAL A 162 -8.20 17.97 6.91
C VAL A 162 -8.68 18.81 8.09
N TYR A 163 -9.57 18.27 8.92
CA TYR A 163 -10.00 18.91 10.17
C TYR A 163 -9.15 18.45 11.35
N TYR A 164 -8.46 19.37 12.01
CA TYR A 164 -7.84 19.13 13.32
C TYR A 164 -8.85 19.50 14.41
N ILE A 165 -9.35 18.51 15.17
CA ILE A 165 -10.30 18.76 16.27
C ILE A 165 -9.83 18.15 17.60
N PRO A 166 -10.08 18.82 18.74
CA PRO A 166 -9.77 18.29 20.07
C PRO A 166 -10.57 17.01 20.41
N ASN A 167 -10.03 16.21 21.33
CA ASN A 167 -10.71 15.02 21.86
C ASN A 167 -12.07 15.38 22.47
N GLY A 168 -13.12 14.66 22.08
CA GLY A 168 -14.48 14.83 22.62
C GLY A 168 -15.40 15.78 21.83
N ARG A 169 -14.90 16.49 20.81
CA ARG A 169 -15.79 17.24 19.89
C ARG A 169 -16.46 16.34 18.87
N ARG A 170 -17.71 16.69 18.53
CA ARG A 170 -18.40 16.09 17.37
C ARG A 170 -17.60 16.39 16.11
N ARG A 171 -17.42 15.37 15.28
CA ARG A 171 -16.78 15.52 13.97
C ARG A 171 -17.61 16.50 13.13
N PRO A 172 -16.98 17.47 12.46
CA PRO A 172 -17.69 18.36 11.55
C PRO A 172 -18.35 17.53 10.44
N THR A 173 -19.59 17.89 10.11
CA THR A 173 -20.28 17.30 8.96
C THR A 173 -19.74 17.97 7.71
N HIS A 174 -18.94 17.25 6.93
CA HIS A 174 -18.58 17.66 5.59
C HIS A 174 -19.61 17.08 4.62
N PHE A 175 -20.37 17.93 3.94
CA PHE A 175 -21.20 17.50 2.82
C PHE A 175 -20.25 17.24 1.65
N GLN A 176 -20.25 16.01 1.10
CA GLN A 176 -19.49 15.70 -0.11
C GLN A 176 -19.78 16.78 -1.15
N SER A 177 -18.74 17.42 -1.68
CA SER A 177 -18.89 18.23 -2.88
C SER A 177 -19.51 17.32 -3.92
N GLN A 178 -20.67 17.69 -4.47
CA GLN A 178 -21.02 17.23 -5.81
C GLN A 178 -19.79 17.59 -6.67
N VAL A 179 -19.19 16.63 -7.36
CA VAL A 179 -17.97 16.84 -8.16
C VAL A 179 -18.13 18.15 -8.95
N GLN A 180 -17.39 19.20 -8.60
CA GLN A 180 -17.61 20.52 -9.20
C GLN A 180 -17.13 20.55 -10.65
N HIS A 181 -16.05 19.84 -10.95
CA HIS A 181 -15.47 19.77 -12.29
C HIS A 181 -14.96 18.36 -12.61
N ARG A 182 -15.51 17.78 -13.68
CA ARG A 182 -15.05 16.54 -14.30
C ARG A 182 -14.54 16.89 -15.69
N VAL A 183 -13.28 16.58 -15.97
CA VAL A 183 -12.69 16.75 -17.29
C VAL A 183 -12.42 15.37 -17.86
N ALA A 184 -13.15 15.00 -18.91
CA ALA A 184 -12.88 13.79 -19.66
C ALA A 184 -11.87 14.10 -20.76
N VAL A 185 -10.90 13.22 -20.94
CA VAL A 185 -9.90 13.34 -22.01
C VAL A 185 -9.73 12.00 -22.72
N PHE A 186 -9.41 12.06 -24.00
CA PHE A 186 -8.93 10.95 -24.79
C PHE A 186 -7.40 11.09 -24.98
N GLY A 187 -6.69 9.97 -24.93
CA GLY A 187 -5.28 9.96 -25.26
C GLY A 187 -4.76 8.56 -25.57
N ALA A 188 -3.59 8.53 -26.19
CA ALA A 188 -2.90 7.31 -26.55
C ALA A 188 -1.41 7.38 -26.21
N VAL A 189 -0.83 6.23 -25.89
CA VAL A 189 0.59 6.06 -25.59
C VAL A 189 1.16 4.87 -26.34
N TRP A 190 2.43 4.96 -26.70
CA TRP A 190 3.21 3.86 -27.26
C TRP A 190 4.61 3.88 -26.65
N TYR A 191 5.47 2.94 -27.02
CA TYR A 191 6.75 2.71 -26.33
C TYR A 191 7.61 3.95 -26.07
N ASP A 192 7.67 4.85 -27.05
CA ASP A 192 8.57 6.00 -27.06
C ASP A 192 7.85 7.31 -27.39
N GLY A 193 6.55 7.38 -27.10
CA GLY A 193 5.79 8.60 -27.31
C GLY A 193 4.35 8.52 -26.83
N ARG A 194 3.65 9.63 -27.03
CA ARG A 194 2.25 9.82 -26.66
C ARG A 194 1.56 10.71 -27.68
N SER A 195 0.25 10.61 -27.75
CA SER A 195 -0.59 11.57 -28.46
C SER A 195 -0.67 12.90 -27.71
N ASP A 196 -1.26 13.87 -28.39
CA ASP A 196 -1.90 14.99 -27.70
C ASP A 196 -3.12 14.51 -26.92
N LEU A 197 -3.45 15.23 -25.84
CA LEU A 197 -4.66 14.97 -25.06
C LEU A 197 -5.81 15.76 -25.67
N VAL A 198 -6.90 15.05 -25.98
CA VAL A 198 -8.11 15.65 -26.55
C VAL A 198 -9.15 15.74 -25.44
N VAL A 199 -9.64 16.95 -25.16
CA VAL A 199 -10.71 17.14 -24.17
C VAL A 199 -12.03 16.68 -24.77
N ILE A 200 -12.75 15.84 -24.04
CA ILE A 200 -14.06 15.31 -24.39
C ILE A 200 -15.12 16.22 -23.76
N HIS A 201 -15.88 16.92 -24.60
CA HIS A 201 -16.90 17.87 -24.16
C HIS A 201 -18.29 17.24 -24.02
N ASP A 202 -18.64 16.31 -24.93
CA ASP A 202 -19.97 15.70 -25.03
C ASP A 202 -19.92 14.17 -24.94
N CYS A 203 -21.09 13.53 -24.91
CA CYS A 203 -21.20 12.07 -24.97
C CYS A 203 -20.50 11.50 -26.22
N THR A 204 -19.56 10.58 -26.03
CA THR A 204 -18.87 9.91 -27.13
C THR A 204 -19.84 9.06 -27.97
N ASN A 205 -19.90 9.39 -29.26
CA ASN A 205 -20.45 8.58 -30.33
C ASN A 205 -19.35 8.27 -31.35
N THR A 206 -19.64 7.45 -32.36
CA THR A 206 -18.65 7.05 -33.36
C THR A 206 -18.01 8.23 -34.10
N THR A 207 -18.79 9.23 -34.51
CA THR A 207 -18.28 10.38 -35.26
C THR A 207 -17.34 11.21 -34.40
N THR A 208 -17.76 11.54 -33.17
CA THR A 208 -16.92 12.26 -32.21
C THR A 208 -15.66 11.47 -31.84
N TYR A 209 -15.76 10.14 -31.72
CA TYR A 209 -14.60 9.29 -31.50
C TYR A 209 -13.59 9.37 -32.65
N VAL A 210 -14.04 9.35 -33.91
CA VAL A 210 -13.15 9.54 -35.07
C VAL A 210 -12.48 10.91 -35.02
N GLN A 211 -13.21 11.96 -34.64
CA GLN A 211 -12.62 13.29 -34.44
C GLN A 211 -11.56 13.30 -33.33
N TYR A 212 -11.76 12.53 -32.25
CA TYR A 212 -10.76 12.38 -31.20
C TYR A 212 -9.52 11.64 -31.70
N LEU A 213 -9.69 10.60 -32.52
CA LEU A 213 -8.59 9.89 -33.16
C LEU A 213 -7.78 10.81 -34.09
N GLU A 214 -8.47 11.60 -34.92
CA GLU A 214 -7.84 12.60 -35.80
C GLU A 214 -7.04 13.61 -34.97
N ALA A 215 -7.69 14.28 -34.02
CA ALA A 215 -7.06 15.29 -33.20
C ALA A 215 -5.87 14.77 -32.38
N ALA A 216 -5.94 13.52 -31.90
CA ALA A 216 -4.87 12.92 -31.09
C ALA A 216 -3.71 12.37 -31.93
N LEU A 217 -4.00 11.77 -33.10
CA LEU A 217 -3.05 10.90 -33.80
C LEU A 217 -2.53 11.49 -35.12
N ASP A 218 -3.19 12.49 -35.71
CA ASP A 218 -2.85 13.02 -37.05
C ASP A 218 -1.39 13.45 -37.17
N ALA A 219 -0.88 14.16 -36.16
CA ALA A 219 0.51 14.61 -36.11
C ALA A 219 1.53 13.46 -36.07
N HIS A 220 1.09 12.25 -35.73
CA HIS A 220 1.94 11.09 -35.50
C HIS A 220 1.72 9.96 -36.50
N LEU A 221 0.74 10.04 -37.41
CA LEU A 221 0.32 8.93 -38.29
C LEU A 221 1.47 8.25 -39.02
N ASN A 222 2.42 9.01 -39.57
CA ASN A 222 3.57 8.44 -40.28
C ASN A 222 4.38 7.48 -39.42
N ARG A 223 4.54 7.82 -38.13
CA ARG A 223 5.19 6.97 -37.13
C ARG A 223 4.29 5.82 -36.72
N LEU A 224 3.00 6.07 -36.50
CA LEU A 224 2.05 5.08 -35.96
C LEU A 224 1.76 3.91 -36.90
N ARG A 225 2.01 4.05 -38.21
CA ARG A 225 1.86 2.98 -39.21
C ARG A 225 2.67 1.70 -38.94
N GLN A 226 3.75 1.80 -38.16
CA GLN A 226 4.56 0.63 -37.76
C GLN A 226 4.07 -0.04 -36.47
N TYR A 227 3.05 0.53 -35.81
CA TYR A 227 2.49 0.03 -34.56
C TYR A 227 1.10 -0.58 -34.79
N TYR A 228 0.67 -1.35 -33.79
CA TYR A 228 -0.63 -1.97 -33.66
C TYR A 228 -1.47 -1.19 -32.66
N PHE A 229 -2.60 -0.68 -33.11
CA PHE A 229 -3.53 0.08 -32.30
C PHE A 229 -4.47 -0.84 -31.52
N ILE A 230 -4.62 -0.53 -30.25
CA ILE A 230 -5.56 -1.15 -29.33
C ILE A 230 -6.39 -0.05 -28.68
N HIS A 231 -7.70 -0.25 -28.73
CA HIS A 231 -8.69 0.45 -27.92
C HIS A 231 -9.51 -0.58 -27.13
N ASP A 232 -10.14 -0.13 -26.04
CA ASP A 232 -11.14 -0.94 -25.34
C ASP A 232 -12.33 -1.23 -26.27
N ARG A 233 -13.34 -1.97 -25.77
CA ARG A 233 -14.53 -2.37 -26.54
C ARG A 233 -15.81 -1.57 -26.31
N PRO A 234 -15.82 -0.23 -26.36
CA PRO A 234 -17.09 0.48 -26.44
C PRO A 234 -17.72 0.27 -27.83
N THR A 235 -19.05 0.22 -27.88
CA THR A 235 -19.79 -0.07 -29.12
C THR A 235 -19.50 0.92 -30.24
N TRP A 236 -19.21 2.19 -29.92
CA TRP A 236 -18.92 3.23 -30.88
C TRP A 236 -17.54 3.09 -31.55
N ALA A 237 -16.59 2.42 -30.89
CA ALA A 237 -15.22 2.20 -31.38
C ALA A 237 -15.16 1.07 -32.43
N HIS A 238 -16.01 0.06 -32.32
CA HIS A 238 -16.06 -1.10 -33.21
C HIS A 238 -17.05 -0.95 -34.36
N THR A 239 -17.28 0.29 -34.79
CA THR A 239 -18.12 0.57 -35.96
C THR A 239 -17.30 0.60 -37.24
N ARG A 240 -17.97 0.38 -38.37
CA ARG A 240 -17.33 0.46 -39.68
C ARG A 240 -16.62 1.80 -39.90
N LEU A 241 -17.21 2.92 -39.46
CA LEU A 241 -16.63 4.26 -39.65
C LEU A 241 -15.29 4.40 -38.92
N ALA A 242 -15.19 3.96 -37.67
CA ALA A 242 -13.95 4.00 -36.90
C ALA A 242 -12.87 3.09 -37.50
N HIS A 243 -13.25 1.89 -37.95
CA HIS A 243 -12.33 0.97 -38.60
C HIS A 243 -11.85 1.47 -39.96
N ASP A 244 -12.73 2.07 -40.75
CA ASP A 244 -12.40 2.63 -42.05
C ASP A 244 -11.42 3.79 -41.87
N TRP A 245 -11.57 4.64 -40.85
CA TRP A 245 -10.59 5.67 -40.52
C TRP A 245 -9.20 5.10 -40.21
N LEU A 246 -9.11 4.10 -39.32
CA LEU A 246 -7.84 3.44 -38.97
C LEU A 246 -7.20 2.80 -40.22
N ARG A 247 -8.00 2.10 -41.03
CA ARG A 247 -7.54 1.45 -42.27
C ARG A 247 -7.04 2.46 -43.29
N ASN A 248 -7.77 3.55 -43.52
CA ASN A 248 -7.42 4.60 -44.48
C ASN A 248 -6.11 5.28 -44.09
N ASN A 249 -5.85 5.43 -42.78
CA ASN A 249 -4.61 5.96 -42.24
C ASN A 249 -3.48 4.93 -42.12
N ARG A 250 -3.71 3.69 -42.56
CA ARG A 250 -2.78 2.54 -42.52
C ARG A 250 -2.35 2.17 -41.09
N VAL A 251 -3.22 2.38 -40.12
CA VAL A 251 -3.04 1.97 -38.73
C VAL A 251 -3.65 0.58 -38.56
N ARG A 252 -2.86 -0.40 -38.10
CA ARG A 252 -3.33 -1.77 -37.88
C ARG A 252 -4.06 -1.83 -36.55
N CYS A 253 -5.32 -2.26 -36.52
CA CYS A 253 -6.10 -2.41 -35.29
C CYS A 253 -6.52 -3.87 -35.10
N THR A 254 -6.71 -4.30 -33.84
CA THR A 254 -7.22 -5.63 -33.50
C THR A 254 -8.52 -5.55 -32.70
N ASP A 255 -9.52 -6.30 -33.13
CA ASP A 255 -10.77 -6.48 -32.37
C ASP A 255 -10.64 -7.50 -31.24
N THR A 256 -9.50 -8.19 -31.14
CA THR A 256 -9.34 -9.34 -30.25
C THR A 256 -9.05 -8.95 -28.79
N TYR A 257 -8.90 -7.65 -28.49
CA TYR A 257 -8.59 -7.16 -27.15
C TYR A 257 -9.64 -7.61 -26.11
N PRO A 258 -9.26 -8.28 -25.01
CA PRO A 258 -10.21 -8.97 -24.16
C PRO A 258 -11.02 -7.99 -23.29
N PRO A 259 -12.32 -8.23 -23.07
CA PRO A 259 -13.19 -7.28 -22.38
C PRO A 259 -12.83 -7.16 -20.90
N VAL A 260 -13.04 -5.97 -20.32
CA VAL A 260 -12.79 -5.68 -18.89
C VAL A 260 -11.33 -6.00 -18.53
N SER A 261 -10.39 -5.43 -19.28
CA SER A 261 -8.96 -5.67 -19.10
C SER A 261 -8.14 -4.38 -19.00
N PRO A 262 -8.44 -3.51 -18.01
CA PRO A 262 -7.66 -2.28 -17.81
C PRO A 262 -6.19 -2.58 -17.45
N ASP A 263 -5.93 -3.72 -16.80
CA ASP A 263 -4.58 -4.15 -16.44
C ASP A 263 -3.69 -4.56 -17.63
N LEU A 264 -4.30 -4.84 -18.79
CA LEU A 264 -3.58 -5.11 -20.04
C LEU A 264 -3.39 -3.83 -20.89
N ASN A 265 -3.93 -2.69 -20.45
CA ASN A 265 -3.85 -1.42 -21.16
C ASN A 265 -2.78 -0.53 -20.54
N ALA A 266 -1.65 -0.30 -21.22
CA ALA A 266 -0.54 0.45 -20.64
C ALA A 266 -0.90 1.91 -20.31
N VAL A 267 -1.88 2.49 -21.01
CA VAL A 267 -2.34 3.87 -20.77
C VAL A 267 -2.94 4.05 -19.37
N GLU A 268 -3.51 2.99 -18.77
CA GLU A 268 -4.08 3.05 -17.42
C GLU A 268 -3.01 3.31 -16.33
N SER A 269 -1.78 2.86 -16.58
CA SER A 269 -0.64 3.21 -15.72
C SER A 269 -0.29 4.69 -15.81
N VAL A 270 -0.40 5.27 -17.01
CA VAL A 270 -0.18 6.70 -17.27
C VAL A 270 -1.29 7.53 -16.63
N TRP A 271 -2.55 7.13 -16.77
CA TRP A 271 -3.69 7.74 -16.06
C TRP A 271 -3.52 7.71 -14.56
N SER A 272 -3.08 6.58 -14.01
CA SER A 272 -2.80 6.44 -12.58
C SER A 272 -1.70 7.40 -12.12
N TRP A 273 -0.65 7.59 -12.93
CA TRP A 273 0.42 8.56 -12.63
C TRP A 273 -0.06 10.01 -12.72
N MET A 274 -0.80 10.36 -13.77
CA MET A 274 -1.38 11.70 -13.93
C MET A 274 -2.32 12.04 -12.78
N ASN A 275 -3.22 11.13 -12.40
CA ASN A 275 -4.18 11.37 -11.33
C ASN A 275 -3.49 11.68 -9.99
N ARG A 276 -2.44 10.93 -9.64
CA ARG A 276 -1.64 11.19 -8.42
C ARG A 276 -0.99 12.59 -8.47
N THR A 277 -0.46 12.96 -9.63
CA THR A 277 0.20 14.25 -9.83
C THR A 277 -0.79 15.41 -9.73
N THR A 278 -1.97 15.28 -10.34
CA THR A 278 -3.04 16.29 -10.27
C THR A 278 -3.54 16.47 -8.84
N CYS A 279 -3.72 15.39 -8.06
CA CYS A 279 -4.11 15.48 -6.65
C CYS A 279 -3.05 16.22 -5.80
N GLN A 280 -1.77 15.99 -6.05
CA GLN A 280 -0.68 16.69 -5.36
C GLN A 280 -0.67 18.19 -5.68
N ILE A 281 -0.84 18.57 -6.96
CA ILE A 281 -0.89 19.98 -7.39
C ILE A 281 -2.10 20.69 -6.77
N SER A 282 -3.27 20.06 -6.77
CA SER A 282 -4.48 20.59 -6.13
C SER A 282 -4.23 20.87 -4.64
N SER A 283 -3.59 19.93 -3.93
CA SER A 283 -3.25 20.10 -2.51
C SER A 283 -2.27 21.25 -2.25
N ALA A 284 -1.30 21.46 -3.16
CA ALA A 284 -0.33 22.54 -3.07
C ALA A 284 -0.95 23.92 -3.38
N MET A 285 -1.86 24.00 -4.36
CA MET A 285 -2.55 25.25 -4.71
C MET A 285 -3.55 25.70 -3.64
N GLN A 286 -4.12 24.78 -2.86
CA GLN A 286 -5.00 25.11 -1.73
C GLN A 286 -4.26 25.61 -0.48
N THR A 287 -2.93 25.45 -0.43
CA THR A 287 -2.10 25.86 0.72
C THR A 287 -1.36 27.18 0.51
N THR A 288 -1.50 27.79 -0.67
CA THR A 288 -1.08 29.16 -1.01
C THR A 288 -2.26 30.12 -1.02
#